data_AF-A0A936DFT0-F1
#
_entry.id   AF-A0A936DFT0-F1
#
_cell.length_a   1.000
_cell.length_b   1.000
_cell.length_c   1.000
_cell.angle_alpha   90.00
_cell.angle_beta   90.00
_cell.angle_gamma   90.00
#
_symmetry.space_group_name_H-M   'P 1'
#
loop_
_entity.id
_entity.type
_entity.pdbx_description
1 polymer ?
#
loop_
_entity_poly.entity_id
_entity_poly.type
_entity_poly.pdbx_seq_one_letter_code
_entity_poly.pdbx_strand_id
1 'polypeptide(L)'
;MLPIPFSQCPFCHSSAINKAFSIKDYSISQETFELFKCQTCTLLFTQNPPFESNIGRYYESNQYISHSDTTKGVIAKTYHWIRTFMLRKKRMIIDPLSQIKKVIDIGSGTGYFLNEMKSHGFEVLGIEKNKSARDFSIEHFKIDVRDPETLLSGTLMNTFDVATMWHVLEHIYDPKLYLTAIRNALTQNGYLIIAVPNYQSYDATHYKEHWAAYDVPRHLWHFDYTTIQQLVHPIGFKLMDIKRMPFDSYYVAMLSESFNKNALSIVKALIIGFISNLISRFNPKKTSSILYIFQKINVTNNE
;
A
#
# COMPACT_ATOMS: atom_id res chain seq x y z
N MET A 1 -8.48 -18.59 -7.98
CA MET A 1 -7.03 -18.29 -8.13
C MET A 1 -6.80 -17.65 -9.48
N LEU A 2 -6.01 -16.58 -9.52
CA LEU A 2 -5.60 -15.97 -10.79
C LEU A 2 -4.73 -16.95 -11.59
N PRO A 3 -4.89 -17.04 -12.93
CA PRO A 3 -4.08 -17.92 -13.76
C PRO A 3 -2.65 -17.38 -13.81
N ILE A 4 -1.70 -18.16 -13.28
CA ILE A 4 -0.26 -17.88 -13.33
C ILE A 4 0.39 -19.02 -14.13
N PRO A 5 1.19 -18.77 -15.19
CA PRO A 5 1.53 -17.46 -15.79
C PRO A 5 0.32 -16.70 -16.35
N PHE A 6 0.39 -15.37 -16.31
CA PHE A 6 -0.61 -14.53 -16.96
C PHE A 6 -0.37 -14.49 -18.47
N SER A 7 -1.36 -14.95 -19.25
CA SER A 7 -1.39 -14.82 -20.72
C SER A 7 -2.18 -13.60 -21.20
N GLN A 8 -2.92 -12.95 -20.30
CA GLN A 8 -3.69 -11.73 -20.52
C GLN A 8 -3.54 -10.81 -19.30
N CYS A 9 -3.83 -9.52 -19.47
CA CYS A 9 -3.83 -8.57 -18.37
C CYS A 9 -4.84 -9.01 -17.29
N PRO A 10 -4.43 -9.15 -16.02
CA PRO A 10 -5.32 -9.63 -14.95
C PRO A 10 -6.44 -8.65 -14.60
N PHE A 11 -6.34 -7.39 -15.02
CA PHE A 11 -7.33 -6.35 -14.70
C PHE A 11 -8.34 -6.10 -15.82
N CYS A 12 -7.85 -5.96 -17.06
CA CYS A 12 -8.68 -5.61 -18.23
C CYS A 12 -8.80 -6.72 -19.27
N HIS A 13 -8.17 -7.88 -19.05
CA HIS A 13 -8.22 -9.06 -19.94
C HIS A 13 -7.66 -8.86 -21.37
N SER A 14 -7.04 -7.71 -21.65
CA SER A 14 -6.32 -7.48 -22.90
C SER A 14 -5.14 -8.45 -23.05
N SER A 15 -4.98 -9.02 -24.24
CA SER A 15 -3.80 -9.83 -24.62
C SER A 15 -2.57 -8.98 -24.97
N ALA A 16 -2.71 -7.65 -25.07
CA ALA A 16 -1.62 -6.73 -25.35
C ALA A 16 -0.76 -6.49 -24.09
N ILE A 17 -0.09 -7.53 -23.61
CA ILE A 17 0.87 -7.49 -22.51
C ILE A 17 2.27 -7.77 -23.03
N ASN A 18 3.26 -7.00 -22.58
CA ASN A 18 4.66 -7.17 -22.96
C ASN A 18 5.54 -7.15 -21.73
N LYS A 19 6.64 -7.91 -21.74
CA LYS A 19 7.71 -7.76 -20.76
C LYS A 19 8.23 -6.32 -20.80
N ALA A 20 8.23 -5.65 -19.65
CA ALA A 20 8.75 -4.31 -19.49
C ALA A 20 10.24 -4.35 -19.12
N PHE A 21 10.58 -5.03 -18.02
CA PHE A 21 11.95 -5.19 -17.52
C PHE A 21 12.01 -6.35 -16.52
N SER A 22 13.23 -6.70 -16.08
CA SER A 22 13.46 -7.72 -15.05
C SER A 22 14.06 -7.05 -13.81
N ILE A 23 13.63 -7.47 -12.63
CA ILE A 23 14.08 -6.92 -11.35
C ILE A 23 14.59 -8.06 -10.48
N LYS A 24 15.71 -7.83 -9.80
CA LYS A 24 16.20 -8.72 -8.77
C LYS A 24 15.62 -8.36 -7.41
N ASP A 25 15.15 -9.34 -6.65
CA ASP A 25 14.80 -9.16 -5.23
C ASP A 25 16.08 -8.97 -4.40
N TYR A 26 16.54 -7.73 -4.31
CA TYR A 26 17.73 -7.38 -3.53
C TYR A 26 17.53 -7.51 -2.02
N SER A 27 16.28 -7.57 -1.55
CA SER A 27 15.94 -7.54 -0.13
C SER A 27 16.14 -8.91 0.54
N ILE A 28 15.72 -10.00 -0.13
CA ILE A 28 15.64 -11.32 0.51
C ILE A 28 16.21 -12.43 -0.37
N SER A 29 15.49 -12.81 -1.43
CA SER A 29 15.77 -14.06 -2.15
C SER A 29 16.92 -13.97 -3.16
N GLN A 30 17.29 -12.76 -3.62
CA GLN A 30 18.21 -12.55 -4.74
C GLN A 30 17.73 -13.16 -6.08
N GLU A 31 16.50 -13.66 -6.15
CA GLU A 31 15.87 -14.17 -7.37
C GLU A 31 15.48 -13.01 -8.30
N THR A 32 15.38 -13.28 -9.60
CA THR A 32 14.97 -12.29 -10.60
C THR A 32 13.53 -12.56 -11.04
N PHE A 33 12.72 -11.51 -11.05
CA PHE A 33 11.33 -11.52 -11.48
C PHE A 33 11.13 -10.62 -12.68
N GLU A 34 10.21 -10.98 -13.56
CA GLU A 34 9.87 -10.18 -14.73
C GLU A 34 8.66 -9.33 -14.44
N LEU A 35 8.67 -8.08 -14.87
CA LEU A 35 7.48 -7.22 -14.83
C LEU A 35 6.93 -7.09 -16.24
N PHE A 36 5.62 -7.26 -16.36
CA PHE A 36 4.88 -7.13 -17.61
C PHE A 36 3.99 -5.89 -17.54
N LYS A 37 3.85 -5.20 -18.67
CA LYS A 37 3.02 -4.01 -18.81
C LYS A 37 1.91 -4.26 -19.82
N CYS A 38 0.68 -3.98 -19.40
CA CYS A 38 -0.47 -3.93 -20.31
C CYS A 38 -0.44 -2.63 -21.13
N GLN A 39 -0.57 -2.77 -22.46
CA GLN A 39 -0.62 -1.63 -23.38
C GLN A 39 -2.01 -0.97 -23.44
N THR A 40 -3.04 -1.62 -22.86
CA THR A 40 -4.41 -1.11 -22.84
C THR A 40 -4.71 -0.32 -21.56
N CYS A 41 -4.48 -0.90 -20.37
CA CYS A 41 -4.82 -0.27 -19.08
C CYS A 41 -3.62 0.25 -18.29
N THR A 42 -2.43 0.22 -18.89
CA THR A 42 -1.14 0.66 -18.33
C THR A 42 -0.67 -0.07 -17.07
N LEU A 43 -1.41 -1.04 -16.55
CA LEU A 43 -0.99 -1.85 -15.39
C LEU A 43 0.38 -2.47 -15.64
N LEU A 44 1.29 -2.25 -14.71
CA LEU A 44 2.53 -2.97 -14.57
C LEU A 44 2.35 -4.02 -13.47
N PHE A 45 2.74 -5.27 -13.71
CA PHE A 45 2.52 -6.37 -12.78
C PHE A 45 3.67 -7.37 -12.81
N THR A 46 3.90 -8.03 -11.68
CA THR A 46 4.93 -9.06 -11.55
C THR A 46 4.43 -10.34 -12.23
N GLN A 47 5.17 -10.81 -13.24
CA GLN A 47 4.87 -12.04 -13.96
C GLN A 47 5.40 -13.24 -13.16
N ASN A 48 4.61 -14.30 -13.08
CA ASN A 48 4.93 -15.51 -12.32
C ASN A 48 5.26 -15.24 -10.85
N PRO A 49 4.42 -14.49 -10.10
CA PRO A 49 4.65 -14.37 -8.68
C PRO A 49 4.50 -15.75 -8.03
N PRO A 50 5.23 -16.03 -6.92
CA PRO A 50 5.01 -17.21 -6.11
C PRO A 50 3.53 -17.33 -5.73
N PHE A 51 3.03 -18.55 -5.59
CA PHE A 51 1.68 -18.75 -5.04
C PHE A 51 1.59 -18.19 -3.61
N GLU A 52 0.39 -17.74 -3.23
CA GLU A 52 0.15 -17.14 -1.90
C GLU A 52 0.56 -18.08 -0.76
N SER A 53 0.39 -19.39 -0.91
CA SER A 53 0.84 -20.39 0.07
C SER A 53 2.37 -20.42 0.26
N ASN A 54 3.13 -19.97 -0.73
CA ASN A 54 4.59 -20.06 -0.78
C ASN A 54 5.28 -18.69 -0.68
N ILE A 55 4.52 -17.59 -0.64
CA ILE A 55 5.07 -16.23 -0.59
C ILE A 55 5.77 -15.93 0.74
N GLY A 56 5.47 -16.69 1.81
CA GLY A 56 6.00 -16.50 3.16
C GLY A 56 7.53 -16.40 3.23
N ARG A 57 8.25 -17.22 2.46
CA ARG A 57 9.72 -17.20 2.38
C ARG A 57 10.30 -15.85 1.93
N TYR A 58 9.51 -15.05 1.22
CA TYR A 58 9.90 -13.71 0.78
C TYR A 58 9.56 -12.63 1.82
N TYR A 59 9.09 -12.99 3.02
CA TYR A 59 8.95 -12.09 4.17
C TYR A 59 9.95 -12.43 5.28
N GLU A 60 10.57 -13.61 5.24
CA GLU A 60 11.56 -14.09 6.21
C GLU A 60 12.93 -13.44 5.96
N SER A 61 13.12 -12.23 6.48
CA SER A 61 14.46 -11.65 6.60
C SER A 61 14.73 -11.17 8.01
N ASN A 62 15.94 -11.46 8.50
CA ASN A 62 16.47 -10.88 9.74
C ASN A 62 16.60 -9.35 9.68
N GLN A 63 16.38 -8.75 8.51
CA GLN A 63 16.38 -7.32 8.24
C GLN A 63 14.97 -6.73 8.05
N TYR A 64 13.90 -7.50 8.27
CA TYR A 64 12.56 -6.94 8.37
C TYR A 64 12.49 -6.16 9.69
N ILE A 65 13.01 -4.92 9.66
CA ILE A 65 12.90 -3.91 10.71
C ILE A 65 11.44 -3.42 10.72
N SER A 66 10.49 -4.33 10.84
CA SER A 66 9.23 -4.02 11.49
C SER A 66 9.50 -4.28 12.97
N HIS A 67 9.68 -3.19 13.73
CA HIS A 67 9.71 -3.20 15.20
C HIS A 67 11.06 -3.45 15.86
N SER A 68 12.09 -2.69 15.46
CA SER A 68 13.06 -2.29 16.47
C SER A 68 12.39 -1.21 17.35
N ASP A 69 11.64 -1.62 18.37
CA ASP A 69 11.36 -0.78 19.57
C ASP A 69 12.65 -0.57 20.40
N THR A 70 13.79 -0.46 19.70
CA THR A 70 15.07 -0.08 20.26
C THR A 70 14.99 1.39 20.62
N THR A 71 14.70 1.68 21.88
CA THR A 71 14.57 3.04 22.43
C THR A 71 15.90 3.79 22.61
N LYS A 72 17.04 3.18 22.23
CA LYS A 72 18.38 3.72 22.44
C LYS A 72 18.95 4.33 21.16
N GLY A 73 19.31 5.61 21.23
CA GLY A 73 20.02 6.34 20.16
C GLY A 73 19.18 7.43 19.48
N VAL A 74 19.86 8.33 18.78
CA VAL A 74 19.23 9.47 18.07
C VAL A 74 18.37 8.98 16.91
N ILE A 75 18.81 7.96 16.18
CA ILE A 75 18.12 7.39 15.01
C ILE A 75 16.74 6.83 15.39
N ALA A 76 16.66 6.10 16.50
CA ALA A 76 15.40 5.56 17.01
C ALA A 76 14.41 6.67 17.41
N LYS A 77 14.89 7.70 18.10
CA LYS A 77 14.06 8.86 18.48
C LYS A 77 13.52 9.58 17.24
N THR A 78 14.35 9.80 16.22
CA THR A 78 13.92 10.40 14.96
C THR A 78 12.88 9.54 14.25
N TYR A 79 13.10 8.23 14.17
CA TYR A 79 12.12 7.29 13.59
C TYR A 79 10.76 7.35 14.31
N HIS A 80 10.77 7.29 15.64
CA HIS A 80 9.52 7.38 16.42
C HIS A 80 8.80 8.71 16.22
N TRP A 81 9.54 9.83 16.18
CA TRP A 81 8.95 11.15 15.92
C TRP A 81 8.33 11.24 14.51
N ILE A 82 9.03 10.76 13.47
CA ILE A 82 8.48 10.71 12.10
C ILE A 82 7.24 9.83 12.06
N ARG A 83 7.26 8.66 12.73
CA ARG A 83 6.10 7.77 12.84
C ARG A 83 4.92 8.49 13.47
N THR A 84 5.07 9.09 14.64
CA THR A 84 3.99 9.83 15.32
C THR A 84 3.45 10.97 14.44
N PHE A 85 4.33 11.73 13.78
CA PHE A 85 3.91 12.77 12.84
C PHE A 85 3.07 12.21 11.69
N MET A 86 3.51 11.10 11.07
CA MET A 86 2.83 10.45 9.96
C MET A 86 1.47 9.88 10.37
N LEU A 87 1.38 9.24 11.53
CA LEU A 87 0.13 8.72 12.06
C LEU A 87 -0.89 9.85 12.29
N ARG A 88 -0.45 10.95 12.92
CA ARG A 88 -1.29 12.14 13.09
C ARG A 88 -1.75 12.72 11.75
N LYS A 89 -0.88 12.77 10.74
CA LYS A 89 -1.26 13.23 9.39
C LYS A 89 -2.31 12.34 8.74
N LYS A 90 -2.18 11.01 8.85
CA LYS A 90 -3.19 10.06 8.37
C LYS A 90 -4.54 10.30 9.07
N ARG A 91 -4.54 10.44 10.40
CA ARG A 91 -5.75 10.78 11.17
C ARG A 91 -6.38 12.09 10.70
N MET A 92 -5.59 13.15 10.52
CA MET A 92 -6.10 14.46 10.07
C MET A 92 -6.75 14.43 8.67
N ILE A 93 -6.42 13.44 7.85
CA ILE A 93 -7.10 13.21 6.56
C ILE A 93 -8.45 12.53 6.77
N ILE A 94 -8.54 11.61 7.74
CA ILE A 94 -9.72 10.77 8.00
C ILE A 94 -10.77 11.46 8.85
N ASP A 95 -10.36 12.23 9.85
CA ASP A 95 -11.25 12.90 10.80
C ASP A 95 -12.38 13.69 10.12
N PRO A 96 -12.13 14.55 9.11
CA PRO A 96 -13.20 15.29 8.44
C PRO A 96 -14.10 14.42 7.53
N LEU A 97 -13.71 13.19 7.23
CA LEU A 97 -14.47 12.27 6.36
C LEU A 97 -15.42 11.36 7.16
N SER A 98 -15.25 11.27 8.48
CA SER A 98 -15.97 10.33 9.32
C SER A 98 -17.05 11.02 10.16
N GLN A 99 -18.27 10.48 10.09
CA GLN A 99 -19.44 10.99 10.80
C GLN A 99 -19.70 10.23 12.11
N ILE A 100 -19.62 8.89 12.07
CA ILE A 100 -19.83 7.98 13.21
C ILE A 100 -18.52 7.49 13.82
N LYS A 101 -17.36 7.95 13.33
CA LYS A 101 -16.02 7.63 13.84
C LYS A 101 -15.70 6.13 13.89
N LYS A 102 -16.16 5.38 12.88
CA LYS A 102 -15.84 3.94 12.72
C LYS A 102 -14.87 3.72 11.56
N VAL A 103 -13.72 3.12 11.85
CA VAL A 103 -12.65 2.88 10.87
C VAL A 103 -12.28 1.39 10.83
N ILE A 104 -12.13 0.85 9.62
CA ILE A 104 -11.51 -0.46 9.39
C ILE A 104 -10.19 -0.28 8.64
N ASP A 105 -9.12 -0.91 9.11
CA ASP A 105 -7.79 -0.86 8.45
C ASP A 105 -7.38 -2.24 7.93
N ILE A 106 -7.14 -2.33 6.63
CA ILE A 106 -6.83 -3.58 5.93
C ILE A 106 -5.32 -3.68 5.78
N GLY A 107 -4.73 -4.73 6.36
CA GLY A 107 -3.29 -4.85 6.60
C GLY A 107 -2.83 -3.92 7.72
N SER A 108 -3.50 -3.99 8.87
CA SER A 108 -3.28 -3.07 10.00
C SER A 108 -1.90 -3.20 10.68
N GLY A 109 -1.11 -4.21 10.32
CA GLY A 109 0.19 -4.47 10.90
C GLY A 109 0.09 -4.61 12.43
N THR A 110 1.01 -3.98 13.15
CA THR A 110 1.01 -3.97 14.62
C THR A 110 0.07 -2.94 15.25
N GLY A 111 -0.79 -2.28 14.48
CA GLY A 111 -1.90 -1.50 15.02
C GLY A 111 -1.57 -0.08 15.50
N TYR A 112 -0.36 0.44 15.28
CA TYR A 112 -0.02 1.83 15.69
C TYR A 112 -0.95 2.89 15.09
N PHE A 113 -1.36 2.71 13.82
CA PHE A 113 -2.31 3.62 13.19
C PHE A 113 -3.70 3.52 13.83
N LEU A 114 -4.20 2.32 14.03
CA LEU A 114 -5.48 2.11 14.72
C LEU A 114 -5.44 2.63 16.16
N ASN A 115 -4.29 2.56 16.86
CA ASN A 115 -4.12 3.15 18.18
C ASN A 115 -4.18 4.69 18.15
N GLU A 116 -3.57 5.34 17.17
CA GLU A 116 -3.72 6.78 16.94
C GLU A 116 -5.20 7.14 16.72
N MET A 117 -5.93 6.37 15.92
CA MET A 117 -7.37 6.61 15.69
C MET A 117 -8.18 6.40 16.98
N LYS A 118 -7.98 5.27 17.67
CA LYS A 118 -8.67 4.91 18.93
C LYS A 118 -8.47 5.95 20.02
N SER A 119 -7.24 6.42 20.20
CA SER A 119 -6.91 7.47 21.19
C SER A 119 -7.56 8.83 20.89
N HIS A 120 -8.12 9.01 19.68
CA HIS A 120 -8.87 10.19 19.26
C HIS A 120 -10.37 9.93 19.08
N GLY A 121 -10.88 8.88 19.72
CA GLY A 121 -12.31 8.62 19.84
C GLY A 121 -12.93 7.85 18.67
N PHE A 122 -12.12 7.15 17.88
CA PHE A 122 -12.62 6.25 16.84
C PHE A 122 -12.85 4.84 17.40
N GLU A 123 -13.94 4.21 16.97
CA GLU A 123 -14.10 2.76 17.02
C GLU A 123 -13.31 2.16 15.85
N VAL A 124 -12.45 1.19 16.14
CA VAL A 124 -11.48 0.66 15.19
C VAL A 124 -11.57 -0.85 15.09
N LEU A 125 -11.46 -1.35 13.86
CA LEU A 125 -11.24 -2.77 13.56
C LEU A 125 -10.01 -2.91 12.65
N GLY A 126 -9.10 -3.81 13.01
CA GLY A 126 -7.98 -4.19 12.15
C GLY A 126 -8.23 -5.51 11.43
N ILE A 127 -7.82 -5.59 10.16
CA ILE A 127 -7.71 -6.85 9.41
C ILE A 127 -6.24 -7.07 9.11
N GLU A 128 -5.66 -8.19 9.54
CA GLU A 128 -4.23 -8.46 9.39
C GLU A 128 -3.96 -9.95 9.21
N LYS A 129 -3.15 -10.32 8.21
CA LYS A 129 -2.86 -11.73 7.89
C LYS A 129 -1.88 -12.36 8.89
N ASN A 130 -0.89 -11.59 9.36
CA ASN A 130 0.16 -12.07 10.24
C ASN A 130 -0.35 -12.21 11.68
N LYS A 131 -0.39 -13.45 12.18
CA LYS A 131 -0.89 -13.72 13.54
C LYS A 131 -0.11 -12.98 14.62
N SER A 132 1.22 -12.97 14.56
CA SER A 132 2.06 -12.29 15.56
C SER A 132 1.80 -10.78 15.60
N ALA A 133 1.55 -10.14 14.45
CA ALA A 133 1.19 -8.73 14.38
C ALA A 133 -0.20 -8.46 14.99
N ARG A 134 -1.17 -9.36 14.76
CA ARG A 134 -2.48 -9.32 15.42
C ARG A 134 -2.35 -9.43 16.93
N ASP A 135 -1.66 -10.48 17.40
CA ASP A 135 -1.46 -10.75 18.83
C ASP A 135 -0.82 -9.53 19.51
N PHE A 136 0.22 -8.94 18.90
CA PHE A 136 0.86 -7.72 19.39
C PHE A 136 -0.13 -6.56 19.51
N SER A 137 -0.93 -6.27 18.48
CA SER A 137 -1.90 -5.17 18.49
C SER A 137 -2.98 -5.35 19.56
N ILE A 138 -3.48 -6.59 19.71
CA ILE A 138 -4.48 -6.97 20.73
C ILE A 138 -3.89 -6.80 22.13
N GLU A 139 -2.69 -7.32 22.38
CA GLU A 139 -2.06 -7.29 23.70
C GLU A 139 -1.64 -5.87 24.11
N HIS A 140 -1.01 -5.15 23.19
CA HIS A 140 -0.35 -3.87 23.46
C HIS A 140 -1.31 -2.67 23.38
N PHE A 141 -2.23 -2.65 22.42
CA PHE A 141 -3.15 -1.52 22.20
C PHE A 141 -4.61 -1.81 22.56
N LYS A 142 -4.94 -3.07 22.89
CA LYS A 142 -6.31 -3.53 23.17
C LYS A 142 -7.25 -3.23 22.00
N ILE A 143 -6.80 -3.47 20.76
CA ILE A 143 -7.56 -3.24 19.53
C ILE A 143 -8.16 -4.57 19.06
N ASP A 144 -9.39 -4.57 18.56
CA ASP A 144 -9.97 -5.72 17.87
C ASP A 144 -9.27 -5.87 16.51
N VAL A 145 -8.50 -6.96 16.35
CA VAL A 145 -7.81 -7.28 15.11
C VAL A 145 -8.12 -8.72 14.72
N ARG A 146 -8.61 -8.90 13.50
CA ARG A 146 -9.09 -10.18 12.97
C ARG A 146 -8.31 -10.57 11.71
N ASP A 147 -8.41 -11.84 11.34
CA ASP A 147 -7.88 -12.32 10.07
C ASP A 147 -8.70 -11.82 8.87
N PRO A 148 -8.18 -11.97 7.63
CA PRO A 148 -8.89 -11.54 6.43
C PRO A 148 -10.22 -12.26 6.16
N GLU A 149 -10.44 -13.48 6.67
CA GLU A 149 -11.68 -14.23 6.44
C GLU A 149 -12.88 -13.50 7.05
N THR A 150 -12.68 -12.78 8.16
CA THR A 150 -13.72 -11.94 8.77
C THR A 150 -14.25 -10.90 7.77
N LEU A 151 -13.38 -10.17 7.07
CA LEU A 151 -13.80 -9.20 6.06
C LEU A 151 -14.51 -9.88 4.88
N LEU A 152 -13.95 -10.98 4.41
CA LEU A 152 -14.44 -11.70 3.23
C LEU A 152 -15.74 -12.48 3.47
N SER A 153 -16.06 -12.79 4.74
CA SER A 153 -17.32 -13.44 5.14
C SER A 153 -18.57 -12.60 4.88
N GLY A 154 -18.41 -11.28 4.69
CA GLY A 154 -19.54 -10.36 4.50
C GLY A 154 -20.32 -10.05 5.78
N THR A 155 -19.79 -10.35 6.96
CA THR A 155 -20.45 -10.10 8.27
C THR A 155 -20.41 -8.63 8.71
N LEU A 156 -19.60 -7.79 8.08
CA LEU A 156 -19.31 -6.41 8.49
C LEU A 156 -20.11 -5.34 7.72
N MET A 157 -21.26 -5.69 7.15
CA MET A 157 -22.03 -4.82 6.23
C MET A 157 -22.34 -3.44 6.81
N ASN A 158 -22.17 -2.39 6.00
CA ASN A 158 -22.57 -1.01 6.28
C ASN A 158 -22.19 -0.50 7.69
N THR A 159 -20.99 -0.83 8.16
CA THR A 159 -20.54 -0.59 9.53
C THR A 159 -19.56 0.58 9.65
N PHE A 160 -18.71 0.81 8.65
CA PHE A 160 -17.58 1.74 8.76
C PHE A 160 -17.77 2.99 7.90
N ASP A 161 -17.36 4.15 8.40
CA ASP A 161 -17.28 5.36 7.58
C ASP A 161 -16.09 5.34 6.64
N VAL A 162 -14.97 4.81 7.13
CA VAL A 162 -13.70 4.86 6.41
C VAL A 162 -13.01 3.50 6.49
N ALA A 163 -12.57 3.04 5.33
CA ALA A 163 -11.70 1.88 5.18
C ALA A 163 -10.34 2.36 4.68
N THR A 164 -9.26 1.88 5.28
CA THR A 164 -7.89 2.24 4.89
C THR A 164 -7.11 1.04 4.39
N MET A 165 -6.24 1.28 3.40
CA MET A 165 -5.24 0.33 2.91
C MET A 165 -3.90 1.07 2.76
N TRP A 166 -2.98 0.88 3.70
CA TRP A 166 -1.68 1.55 3.71
C TRP A 166 -0.57 0.64 3.17
N HIS A 167 -0.24 0.74 1.88
CA HIS A 167 0.76 -0.11 1.23
C HIS A 167 0.44 -1.61 1.35
N VAL A 168 -0.82 -1.96 1.10
CA VAL A 168 -1.33 -3.33 1.23
C VAL A 168 -1.91 -3.85 -0.09
N LEU A 169 -2.56 -2.99 -0.87
CA LEU A 169 -3.29 -3.37 -2.08
C LEU A 169 -2.39 -4.06 -3.11
N GLU A 170 -1.14 -3.60 -3.24
CA GLU A 170 -0.10 -4.14 -4.11
C GLU A 170 0.32 -5.58 -3.75
N HIS A 171 0.04 -6.03 -2.52
CA HIS A 171 0.34 -7.37 -2.04
C HIS A 171 -0.84 -8.35 -2.12
N ILE A 172 -2.06 -7.87 -2.39
CA ILE A 172 -3.28 -8.70 -2.36
C ILE A 172 -3.42 -9.47 -3.68
N TYR A 173 -3.52 -10.81 -3.63
CA TYR A 173 -3.66 -11.64 -4.83
C TYR A 173 -4.96 -11.41 -5.60
N ASP A 174 -6.06 -11.11 -4.91
CA ASP A 174 -7.34 -10.74 -5.55
C ASP A 174 -7.81 -9.36 -5.07
N PRO A 175 -7.33 -8.26 -5.68
CA PRO A 175 -7.71 -6.92 -5.30
C PRO A 175 -9.21 -6.67 -5.44
N LYS A 176 -9.86 -7.24 -6.47
CA LYS A 176 -11.29 -7.02 -6.74
C LYS A 176 -12.15 -7.63 -5.63
N LEU A 177 -11.80 -8.82 -5.14
CA LEU A 177 -12.47 -9.46 -4.01
C LEU A 177 -12.42 -8.59 -2.74
N TYR A 178 -11.22 -8.14 -2.33
CA TYR A 178 -11.06 -7.31 -1.14
C TYR A 178 -11.76 -5.96 -1.27
N LEU A 179 -11.62 -5.28 -2.41
CA LEU A 179 -12.27 -3.99 -2.65
C LEU A 179 -13.80 -4.10 -2.63
N THR A 180 -14.35 -5.22 -3.10
CA THR A 180 -15.80 -5.51 -3.03
C THR A 180 -16.25 -5.74 -1.58
N ALA A 181 -15.51 -6.52 -0.80
CA ALA A 181 -15.81 -6.72 0.61
C ALA A 181 -15.72 -5.41 1.42
N ILE A 182 -14.70 -4.59 1.15
CA ILE A 182 -14.54 -3.26 1.75
C ILE A 182 -15.72 -2.36 1.40
N ARG A 183 -16.14 -2.31 0.13
CA ARG A 183 -17.31 -1.55 -0.29
C ARG A 183 -18.56 -1.94 0.50
N ASN A 184 -18.75 -3.23 0.70
CA ASN A 184 -19.90 -3.78 1.43
C ASN A 184 -19.84 -3.41 2.92
N ALA A 185 -18.64 -3.40 3.50
CA ALA A 185 -18.42 -3.01 4.89
C ALA A 185 -18.61 -1.50 5.16
N LEU A 186 -18.44 -0.66 4.13
CA LEU A 186 -18.61 0.79 4.25
C LEU A 186 -20.09 1.20 4.31
N THR A 187 -20.41 2.21 5.13
CA THR A 187 -21.70 2.91 5.17
C THR A 187 -22.02 3.57 3.82
N GLN A 188 -23.26 4.02 3.65
CA GLN A 188 -23.61 4.87 2.52
C GLN A 188 -22.77 6.15 2.58
N ASN A 189 -22.15 6.54 1.46
CA ASN A 189 -21.21 7.66 1.35
C ASN A 189 -19.86 7.46 2.09
N GLY A 190 -19.58 6.25 2.59
CA GLY A 190 -18.30 5.93 3.22
C GLY A 190 -17.11 6.07 2.26
N TYR A 191 -15.92 6.19 2.83
CA TYR A 191 -14.68 6.47 2.10
C TYR A 191 -13.72 5.29 2.13
N LEU A 192 -13.04 5.08 1.01
CA LEU A 192 -11.91 4.18 0.88
C LEU A 192 -10.64 5.01 0.66
N ILE A 193 -9.67 4.85 1.55
CA ILE A 193 -8.36 5.48 1.43
C ILE A 193 -7.33 4.42 1.09
N ILE A 194 -6.62 4.62 -0.02
CA ILE A 194 -5.57 3.70 -0.46
C ILE A 194 -4.28 4.49 -0.63
N ALA A 195 -3.19 4.02 -0.04
CA ALA A 195 -1.85 4.47 -0.36
C ALA A 195 -1.08 3.33 -1.04
N VAL A 196 -0.53 3.61 -2.22
CA VAL A 196 0.30 2.66 -2.97
C VAL A 196 1.50 3.37 -3.61
N PRO A 197 2.61 2.66 -3.81
CA PRO A 197 3.72 3.15 -4.62
C PRO A 197 3.26 3.50 -6.04
N ASN A 198 3.91 4.50 -6.61
CA ASN A 198 3.63 5.00 -7.96
C ASN A 198 4.85 4.80 -8.86
N TYR A 199 4.80 3.80 -9.73
CA TYR A 199 5.92 3.48 -10.64
C TYR A 199 6.18 4.59 -11.68
N GLN A 200 5.31 5.60 -11.80
CA GLN A 200 5.51 6.77 -12.64
C GLN A 200 6.14 7.98 -11.92
N SER A 201 6.53 7.82 -10.65
CA SER A 201 7.18 8.84 -9.84
C SER A 201 8.57 9.22 -10.38
N TYR A 202 9.09 10.36 -9.89
CA TYR A 202 10.44 10.81 -10.28
C TYR A 202 11.51 9.81 -9.82
N ASP A 203 11.44 9.35 -8.57
CA ASP A 203 12.37 8.38 -8.02
C ASP A 203 12.30 7.03 -8.73
N ALA A 204 11.11 6.55 -9.15
CA ALA A 204 11.01 5.38 -10.01
C ALA A 204 11.73 5.58 -11.36
N THR A 205 11.58 6.77 -11.97
CA THR A 205 12.29 7.12 -13.21
C THR A 205 13.81 7.18 -13.01
N HIS A 206 14.26 7.71 -11.88
CA HIS A 206 15.66 7.85 -11.54
C HIS A 206 16.32 6.50 -11.30
N TYR A 207 15.71 5.67 -10.43
CA TYR A 207 16.28 4.40 -9.99
C TYR A 207 16.03 3.24 -10.96
N LYS A 208 15.03 3.37 -11.86
CA LYS A 208 14.68 2.34 -12.84
C LYS A 208 14.50 0.97 -12.16
N GLU A 209 15.11 -0.09 -12.67
CA GLU A 209 15.04 -1.46 -12.14
C GLU A 209 15.57 -1.60 -10.70
N HIS A 210 16.30 -0.60 -10.19
CA HIS A 210 16.79 -0.56 -8.80
C HIS A 210 15.85 0.20 -7.84
N TRP A 211 14.68 0.64 -8.30
CA TRP A 211 13.71 1.32 -7.45
C TRP A 211 13.12 0.35 -6.43
N ALA A 212 13.43 0.56 -5.15
CA ALA A 212 13.09 -0.37 -4.07
C ALA A 212 11.59 -0.61 -3.89
N ALA A 213 10.75 0.36 -4.28
CA ALA A 213 9.29 0.23 -4.18
C ALA A 213 8.67 -0.73 -5.21
N TYR A 214 9.44 -1.30 -6.13
CA TYR A 214 8.99 -2.49 -6.86
C TYR A 214 8.89 -3.73 -5.99
N ASP A 215 9.69 -3.83 -4.91
CA ASP A 215 9.61 -4.86 -3.87
C ASP A 215 9.22 -6.28 -4.35
N VAL A 216 9.79 -6.74 -5.46
CA VAL A 216 9.44 -8.05 -6.02
C VAL A 216 9.95 -9.19 -5.14
N PRO A 217 9.24 -10.32 -5.06
CA PRO A 217 7.94 -10.58 -5.67
C PRO A 217 6.74 -10.23 -4.77
N ARG A 218 6.96 -9.52 -3.65
CA ARG A 218 5.92 -9.19 -2.68
C ARG A 218 4.90 -8.21 -3.25
N HIS A 219 5.33 -7.24 -4.06
CA HIS A 219 4.40 -6.41 -4.85
C HIS A 219 4.03 -7.15 -6.14
N LEU A 220 2.76 -7.54 -6.22
CA LEU A 220 2.15 -8.18 -7.37
C LEU A 220 1.74 -7.15 -8.42
N TRP A 221 1.27 -6.00 -7.95
CA TRP A 221 0.66 -4.95 -8.77
C TRP A 221 1.39 -3.63 -8.59
N HIS A 222 1.76 -2.98 -9.69
CA HIS A 222 2.45 -1.70 -9.70
C HIS A 222 1.52 -0.67 -10.33
N PHE A 223 0.87 0.12 -9.47
CA PHE A 223 -0.18 1.05 -9.89
C PHE A 223 0.40 2.39 -10.36
N ASP A 224 -0.26 2.98 -11.34
CA ASP A 224 -0.19 4.41 -11.60
C ASP A 224 -1.53 5.08 -11.24
N TYR A 225 -1.57 6.41 -11.40
CA TYR A 225 -2.76 7.22 -11.17
C TYR A 225 -4.00 6.71 -11.92
N THR A 226 -3.83 6.22 -13.15
CA THR A 226 -4.95 5.79 -14.02
C THR A 226 -5.40 4.39 -13.67
N THR A 227 -4.48 3.44 -13.52
CA THR A 227 -4.80 2.03 -13.33
C THR A 227 -5.57 1.78 -12.02
N ILE A 228 -5.24 2.48 -10.93
CA ILE A 228 -5.98 2.30 -9.66
C ILE A 228 -7.43 2.77 -9.79
N GLN A 229 -7.69 3.85 -10.52
CA GLN A 229 -9.05 4.34 -10.76
C GLN A 229 -9.84 3.35 -11.61
N GLN A 230 -9.21 2.77 -12.64
CA GLN A 230 -9.84 1.73 -13.47
C GLN A 230 -10.15 0.45 -12.67
N LEU A 231 -9.37 0.15 -11.63
CA LEU A 231 -9.65 -0.98 -10.73
C LEU A 231 -10.84 -0.69 -9.81
N VAL A 232 -10.89 0.47 -9.17
CA VAL A 232 -11.90 0.74 -8.11
C VAL A 232 -13.22 1.29 -8.65
N HIS A 233 -13.22 1.93 -9.84
CA HIS A 233 -14.41 2.57 -10.38
C HIS A 233 -15.56 1.58 -10.68
N PRO A 234 -15.32 0.44 -11.37
CA PRO A 234 -16.38 -0.56 -11.62
C PRO A 234 -16.94 -1.18 -10.34
N ILE A 235 -16.16 -1.17 -9.25
CA ILE A 235 -16.59 -1.66 -7.94
C ILE A 235 -17.57 -0.66 -7.30
N GLY A 236 -17.57 0.60 -7.73
CA GLY A 236 -18.46 1.65 -7.23
C GLY A 236 -17.77 2.67 -6.34
N PHE A 237 -16.50 2.95 -6.60
CA PHE A 237 -15.78 4.03 -5.96
C PHE A 237 -15.49 5.18 -6.94
N LYS A 238 -15.61 6.42 -6.46
CA LYS A 238 -15.26 7.62 -7.21
C LYS A 238 -14.08 8.32 -6.55
N LEU A 239 -13.07 8.71 -7.32
CA LEU A 239 -11.95 9.48 -6.80
C LEU A 239 -12.42 10.88 -6.40
N MET A 240 -12.15 11.26 -5.15
CA MET A 240 -12.47 12.58 -4.61
C MET A 240 -11.25 13.47 -4.51
N ASP A 241 -10.11 12.90 -4.10
CA ASP A 241 -8.88 13.65 -3.91
C ASP A 241 -7.64 12.74 -3.93
N ILE A 242 -6.48 13.34 -4.14
CA ILE A 242 -5.17 12.69 -3.97
C ILE A 242 -4.28 13.51 -3.03
N LYS A 243 -3.55 12.84 -2.15
CA LYS A 243 -2.55 13.45 -1.27
C LYS A 243 -1.16 12.87 -1.56
N ARG A 244 -0.14 13.70 -1.34
CA ARG A 244 1.27 13.31 -1.45
C ARG A 244 1.75 12.70 -0.13
N MET A 245 2.68 11.76 -0.21
CA MET A 245 3.32 11.15 0.96
C MET A 245 4.83 11.45 0.93
N PRO A 246 5.26 12.60 1.46
CA PRO A 246 6.62 13.10 1.22
C PRO A 246 7.73 12.31 1.92
N PHE A 247 7.41 11.56 2.98
CA PHE A 247 8.40 10.72 3.66
C PHE A 247 8.72 9.45 2.88
N ASP A 248 7.78 8.97 2.06
CA ASP A 248 7.95 7.78 1.24
C ASP A 248 9.06 7.98 0.21
N SER A 249 9.17 9.17 -0.41
CA SER A 249 10.24 9.42 -1.38
C SER A 249 11.64 9.34 -0.75
N TYR A 250 11.79 9.81 0.49
CA TYR A 250 13.06 9.67 1.23
C TYR A 250 13.32 8.21 1.59
N TYR A 251 12.32 7.52 2.12
CA TYR A 251 12.46 6.12 2.53
C TYR A 251 12.80 5.21 1.34
N VAL A 252 12.06 5.32 0.25
CA VAL A 252 12.27 4.55 -0.98
C VAL A 252 13.61 4.87 -1.61
N ALA A 253 14.04 6.14 -1.64
CA ALA A 253 15.37 6.51 -2.12
C ALA A 253 16.48 5.91 -1.24
N MET A 254 16.31 5.92 0.09
CA MET A 254 17.26 5.32 1.02
C MET A 254 17.39 3.81 0.80
N LEU A 255 16.27 3.10 0.62
CA LEU A 255 16.27 1.68 0.30
C LEU A 255 16.93 1.41 -1.07
N SER A 256 16.58 2.20 -2.09
CA SER A 256 17.14 2.04 -3.45
C SER A 256 18.66 2.25 -3.48
N GLU A 257 19.18 3.19 -2.68
CA GLU A 257 20.63 3.42 -2.56
C GLU A 257 21.34 2.42 -1.64
N SER A 258 20.61 1.74 -0.75
CA SER A 258 21.19 0.74 0.17
C SER A 258 21.81 -0.44 -0.58
N PHE A 259 21.28 -0.76 -1.77
CA PHE A 259 21.80 -1.80 -2.64
C PHE A 259 23.20 -1.49 -3.18
N ASN A 260 23.58 -0.21 -3.26
CA ASN A 260 24.85 0.25 -3.85
C ASN A 260 26.04 0.25 -2.88
N LYS A 261 25.84 -0.06 -1.58
CA LYS A 261 26.87 -0.17 -0.52
C LYS A 261 27.92 0.97 -0.49
N ASN A 262 27.55 2.19 -0.90
CA ASN A 262 28.45 3.35 -0.97
C ASN A 262 28.28 4.25 0.27
N ALA A 263 29.37 4.80 0.81
CA ALA A 263 29.34 5.75 1.93
C ALA A 263 28.51 7.02 1.62
N LEU A 264 28.40 7.42 0.34
CA LEU A 264 27.61 8.57 -0.09
C LEU A 264 26.12 8.24 -0.37
N SER A 265 25.71 6.97 -0.26
CA SER A 265 24.35 6.51 -0.57
C SER A 265 23.27 7.28 0.18
N ILE A 266 23.48 7.60 1.47
CA ILE A 266 22.47 8.29 2.27
C ILE A 266 22.28 9.75 1.84
N VAL A 267 23.37 10.45 1.48
CA VAL A 267 23.31 11.84 1.00
C VAL A 267 22.58 11.89 -0.34
N LYS A 268 22.93 10.96 -1.25
CA LYS A 268 22.26 10.84 -2.54
C LYS A 268 20.77 10.53 -2.38
N ALA A 269 20.41 9.60 -1.50
CA ALA A 269 19.01 9.29 -1.20
C ALA A 269 18.22 10.51 -0.71
N LEU A 270 18.80 11.32 0.18
CA LEU A 270 18.17 12.55 0.65
C LEU A 270 17.97 13.58 -0.48
N ILE A 271 18.95 13.74 -1.37
CA ILE A 271 18.85 14.63 -2.54
C ILE A 271 17.73 14.15 -3.48
N ILE A 272 17.71 12.86 -3.83
CA ILE A 272 16.71 12.30 -4.74
C ILE A 272 15.30 12.37 -4.12
N GLY A 273 15.17 12.03 -2.83
CA GLY A 273 13.92 12.16 -2.09
C GLY A 273 13.39 13.60 -2.06
N PHE A 274 14.28 14.58 -1.90
CA PHE A 274 13.95 16.01 -1.96
C PHE A 274 13.51 16.44 -3.36
N ILE A 275 14.23 16.05 -4.42
CA ILE A 275 13.87 16.37 -5.80
C ILE A 275 12.51 15.75 -6.17
N SER A 276 12.27 14.48 -5.81
CA SER A 276 10.97 13.82 -6.02
C SER A 276 9.83 14.58 -5.32
N ASN A 277 10.09 15.09 -4.10
CA ASN A 277 9.13 15.92 -3.37
C ASN A 277 8.88 17.29 -4.00
N LEU A 278 9.93 17.93 -4.54
CA LEU A 278 9.82 19.21 -5.22
C LEU A 278 9.00 19.07 -6.51
N ILE A 279 9.30 18.06 -7.34
CA ILE A 279 8.57 17.78 -8.57
C ILE A 279 7.10 17.46 -8.27
N SER A 280 6.85 16.60 -7.27
CA SER A 280 5.49 16.22 -6.93
C SER A 280 4.66 17.36 -6.35
N ARG A 281 5.27 18.42 -5.83
CA ARG A 281 4.55 19.64 -5.42
C ARG A 281 3.86 20.32 -6.60
N PHE A 282 4.45 20.27 -7.80
CA PHE A 282 3.86 20.83 -9.03
C PHE A 282 3.02 19.80 -9.78
N ASN A 283 3.29 18.51 -9.62
CA ASN A 283 2.48 17.44 -10.17
C ASN A 283 2.26 16.33 -9.13
N PRO A 284 1.17 16.40 -8.33
CA PRO A 284 0.89 15.41 -7.29
C PRO A 284 0.78 13.96 -7.81
N LYS A 285 0.50 13.75 -9.10
CA LYS A 285 0.48 12.42 -9.74
C LYS A 285 1.87 11.81 -9.94
N LYS A 286 2.94 12.56 -9.64
CA LYS A 286 4.35 12.15 -9.75
C LYS A 286 5.03 11.94 -8.40
N THR A 287 4.30 11.97 -7.29
CA THR A 287 4.85 11.61 -5.97
C THR A 287 5.20 10.13 -5.92
N SER A 288 6.17 9.76 -5.05
CA SER A 288 6.68 8.40 -4.87
C SER A 288 5.58 7.40 -4.50
N SER A 289 4.70 7.79 -3.56
CA SER A 289 3.46 7.07 -3.23
C SER A 289 2.28 8.03 -3.26
N ILE A 290 1.20 7.63 -3.91
CA ILE A 290 -0.03 8.43 -3.97
C ILE A 290 -1.01 7.87 -2.95
N LEU A 291 -1.54 8.75 -2.10
CA LEU A 291 -2.69 8.48 -1.25
C LEU A 291 -3.95 8.94 -2.00
N TYR A 292 -4.84 8.02 -2.29
CA TYR A 292 -6.11 8.27 -2.95
C TYR A 292 -7.24 8.26 -1.92
N ILE A 293 -8.15 9.23 -2.05
CA ILE A 293 -9.38 9.30 -1.26
C ILE A 293 -10.54 9.03 -2.22
N PHE A 294 -11.16 7.87 -2.07
CA PHE A 294 -12.32 7.46 -2.84
C PHE A 294 -13.59 7.52 -1.99
N GLN A 295 -14.71 7.86 -2.61
CA GLN A 295 -16.03 7.80 -1.99
C GLN A 295 -16.85 6.67 -2.62
N LYS A 296 -17.56 5.91 -1.77
CA LYS A 296 -18.56 4.92 -2.18
C LYS A 296 -19.69 5.64 -2.91
N ILE A 297 -19.91 5.26 -4.16
CA ILE A 297 -21.04 5.73 -4.98
C ILE A 297 -22.02 4.59 -5.23
N ASN A 298 -23.27 4.92 -5.53
CA ASN A 298 -24.21 3.94 -6.07
C ASN A 298 -23.77 3.63 -7.50
N VAL A 299 -23.53 2.34 -7.79
CA VAL A 299 -23.35 1.90 -9.16
C VAL A 299 -24.75 1.88 -9.75
N THR A 300 -25.12 2.92 -10.51
CA THR A 300 -26.27 2.81 -11.40
C THR A 300 -25.87 1.79 -12.45
N ASN A 301 -26.52 0.63 -12.44
CA ASN A 301 -26.42 -0.33 -13.53
C ASN A 301 -26.94 0.39 -14.79
N ASN A 302 -26.04 0.97 -15.58
CA ASN A 302 -26.34 1.24 -16.97
C ASN A 302 -26.17 -0.10 -17.66
N GLU A 303 -27.30 -0.79 -17.84
CA GLU A 303 -27.47 -1.90 -18.79
C GLU A 303 -27.02 -1.49 -20.19
#